data_AF-A0AAN7B511-F1
#
_entry.id   AF-A0AAN7B511-F1
#
_cell.length_a   1.000
_cell.length_b   1.000
_cell.length_c   1.000
_cell.angle_alpha   90.00
_cell.angle_beta   90.00
_cell.angle_gamma   90.00
#
_symmetry.space_group_name_H-M   'P 1'
#
loop_
_entity.id
_entity.type
_entity.pdbx_description
1 polymer ?
#
loop_
_entity_poly.entity_id
_entity_poly.type
_entity_poly.pdbx_seq_one_letter_code
_entity_poly.pdbx_strand_id
1 'polypeptide(L)'
;MKFALSSPTHGNRTAAHNMAGSTTFIDCTDLDAFRVFGDYADLLRNRTSFNETLLRGCQKPICRALWGFGVPDLSGIGVTIGYVLSIAISTALCLLVAFRRPPSASPASETETRPPSKSILVSGLSSYFESAVYFSLAIQIATITILAPKDLETAPSSIGYYEIRIAGLVSTLSLLPLLTPVIVLLLYDHDYEPHQNTTPFKKENRHPYRLSILGVTVLASVYTFLSQSIRYWSPSTLGDHKGDGGKTDISTEEWGVLWNICFGDLEGPSFTAGEHITLGAFHMTASIVVVLFTSALLVPVVVRRVAELNEHDDEDEEAGEEETETTGFGRRIVAFTERSVKRMSELVEENVWARVFLVVVAFCLTVPLLWGFFRLRDIQTSLALAVGGSYEGNDWGFGQIMAIAVFSPVGAEMLFVW
;
A
#
# COMPACT_ATOMS: atom_id res chain seq x y z
N MET A 1 -29.29 32.61 -6.67
CA MET A 1 -30.27 31.72 -7.33
C MET A 1 -30.85 30.82 -6.25
N LYS A 2 -32.15 30.99 -5.98
CA LYS A 2 -32.93 30.20 -5.00
C LYS A 2 -33.45 28.96 -5.71
N PHE A 3 -33.23 27.78 -5.16
CA PHE A 3 -34.00 26.59 -5.53
C PHE A 3 -34.83 26.13 -4.35
N ALA A 4 -36.12 25.98 -4.65
CA ALA A 4 -37.22 25.86 -3.72
C ALA A 4 -37.41 24.41 -3.26
N LEU A 5 -37.79 24.31 -1.99
CA LEU A 5 -38.37 23.13 -1.35
C LEU A 5 -39.75 22.86 -1.98
N SER A 6 -39.95 21.65 -2.51
CA SER A 6 -41.29 21.11 -2.81
C SER A 6 -41.64 20.01 -1.82
N SER A 7 -42.68 20.26 -1.05
CA SER A 7 -43.34 19.32 -0.14
C SER A 7 -44.38 18.50 -0.91
N PRO A 8 -44.59 17.20 -0.61
CA PRO A 8 -45.80 16.50 -0.97
C PRO A 8 -46.71 16.28 0.24
N THR A 9 -47.84 16.99 0.21
CA THR A 9 -49.22 16.53 0.47
C THR A 9 -49.48 15.32 1.35
N HIS A 10 -50.24 15.60 2.42
CA HIS A 10 -51.11 14.70 3.18
C HIS A 10 -52.00 13.81 2.29
N GLY A 11 -52.01 12.50 2.59
CA GLY A 11 -52.97 11.53 2.06
C GLY A 11 -53.27 10.43 3.08
N ASN A 12 -54.47 10.52 3.65
CA ASN A 12 -55.32 9.49 4.27
C ASN A 12 -54.77 8.42 5.23
N ARG A 13 -55.30 8.51 6.46
CA ARG A 13 -55.46 7.46 7.46
C ARG A 13 -56.27 6.29 6.89
N THR A 14 -55.68 5.09 6.94
CA THR A 14 -56.42 3.83 7.06
C THR A 14 -55.85 3.06 8.23
N ALA A 15 -56.75 2.63 9.11
CA ALA A 15 -56.49 1.95 10.37
C ALA A 15 -55.68 0.67 10.15
N ALA A 16 -54.44 0.65 10.65
CA ALA A 16 -53.68 -0.57 10.83
C ALA A 16 -54.13 -1.24 12.13
N HIS A 17 -54.74 -2.41 11.98
CA HIS A 17 -55.05 -3.33 13.04
C HIS A 17 -53.79 -3.69 13.84
N ASN A 18 -53.92 -3.65 15.16
CA ASN A 18 -52.97 -4.18 16.14
C ASN A 18 -52.63 -5.64 15.83
N MET A 19 -51.45 -5.90 15.27
CA MET A 19 -50.70 -7.13 15.50
C MET A 19 -49.48 -6.78 16.34
N ALA A 20 -49.70 -6.66 17.65
CA ALA A 20 -48.63 -6.72 18.63
C ALA A 20 -48.14 -8.18 18.71
N GLY A 21 -47.43 -8.61 17.67
CA GLY A 21 -46.50 -9.73 17.80
C GLY A 21 -45.37 -9.25 18.70
N SER A 22 -45.15 -9.97 19.80
CA SER A 22 -44.02 -9.76 20.69
C SER A 22 -42.72 -9.84 19.89
N THR A 23 -42.21 -8.71 19.41
CA THR A 23 -40.86 -8.60 18.88
C THR A 23 -39.91 -8.83 20.04
N THR A 24 -39.45 -10.07 20.19
CA THR A 24 -38.33 -10.40 21.07
C THR A 24 -37.16 -9.52 20.65
N PHE A 25 -36.86 -8.51 21.46
CA PHE A 25 -35.70 -7.64 21.25
C PHE A 25 -34.45 -8.51 21.45
N ILE A 26 -33.75 -8.82 20.36
CA ILE A 26 -32.50 -9.57 20.40
C ILE A 26 -31.39 -8.56 20.64
N ASP A 27 -30.66 -8.75 21.73
CA ASP A 27 -29.46 -7.97 21.99
C ASP A 27 -28.30 -8.49 21.12
N CYS A 28 -27.83 -7.66 20.21
CA CYS A 28 -26.80 -7.99 19.22
C CYS A 28 -25.47 -7.26 19.48
N THR A 29 -25.29 -6.59 20.61
CA THR A 29 -24.08 -5.78 20.88
C THR A 29 -22.79 -6.62 20.84
N ASP A 30 -22.87 -7.87 21.30
CA ASP A 30 -21.74 -8.80 21.34
C ASP A 30 -21.29 -9.24 19.93
N LEU A 31 -22.08 -8.95 18.89
CA LEU A 31 -21.80 -9.36 17.51
C LEU A 31 -21.06 -8.31 16.67
N ASP A 32 -20.83 -7.11 17.22
CA ASP A 32 -20.21 -5.97 16.49
C ASP A 32 -18.69 -6.11 16.33
N ALA A 33 -18.05 -6.99 17.11
CA ALA A 33 -16.61 -7.24 17.04
C ALA A 33 -16.26 -8.68 17.45
N PHE A 34 -15.14 -9.20 16.94
CA PHE A 34 -14.60 -10.48 17.40
C PHE A 34 -13.08 -10.51 17.40
N ARG A 35 -12.52 -11.30 18.33
CA ARG A 35 -11.08 -11.57 18.40
C ARG A 35 -10.74 -12.75 17.50
N VAL A 36 -11.21 -13.93 17.91
CA VAL A 36 -11.04 -15.22 17.22
C VAL A 36 -12.29 -15.51 16.40
N PHE A 37 -12.10 -15.92 15.15
CA PHE A 37 -13.22 -16.18 14.25
C PHE A 37 -14.03 -17.43 14.66
N GLY A 38 -13.37 -18.47 15.17
CA GLY A 38 -14.05 -19.67 15.70
C GLY A 38 -15.03 -19.33 16.82
N ASP A 39 -14.59 -18.57 17.83
CA ASP A 39 -15.44 -18.10 18.93
C ASP A 39 -16.64 -17.28 18.43
N TYR A 40 -16.42 -16.47 17.39
CA TYR A 40 -17.48 -15.68 16.77
C TYR A 40 -18.50 -16.55 16.04
N ALA A 41 -18.05 -17.56 15.30
CA ALA A 41 -18.92 -18.52 14.64
C ALA A 41 -19.79 -19.27 15.67
N ASP A 42 -19.21 -19.69 16.78
CA ASP A 42 -19.94 -20.36 17.86
C ASP A 42 -20.91 -19.42 18.57
N LEU A 43 -20.54 -18.16 18.77
CA LEU A 43 -21.44 -17.12 19.28
C LEU A 43 -22.63 -16.90 18.35
N LEU A 44 -22.39 -16.82 17.04
CA LEU A 44 -23.45 -16.71 16.02
C LEU A 44 -24.39 -17.92 16.06
N ARG A 45 -23.85 -19.14 16.13
CA ARG A 45 -24.65 -20.39 16.25
C ARG A 45 -25.50 -20.38 17.50
N ASN A 46 -24.92 -20.02 18.64
CA ASN A 46 -25.60 -20.02 19.92
C ASN A 46 -26.74 -18.97 19.98
N ARG A 47 -26.51 -17.77 19.41
CA ARG A 47 -27.49 -16.68 19.45
C ARG A 47 -28.59 -16.79 18.41
N THR A 48 -28.26 -17.25 17.21
CA THR A 48 -29.18 -17.18 16.07
C THR A 48 -29.58 -18.53 15.53
N SER A 49 -28.85 -19.61 15.88
CA SER A 49 -28.98 -20.93 15.26
C SER A 49 -28.96 -20.87 13.73
N PHE A 50 -28.31 -19.85 13.16
CA PHE A 50 -28.33 -19.51 11.74
C PHE A 50 -29.73 -19.37 11.13
N ASN A 51 -30.73 -19.02 11.94
CA ASN A 51 -32.06 -18.68 11.46
C ASN A 51 -32.03 -17.30 10.78
N GLU A 52 -32.46 -17.23 9.52
CA GLU A 52 -32.44 -15.99 8.73
C GLU A 52 -33.16 -14.82 9.40
N THR A 53 -34.27 -15.07 10.10
CA THR A 53 -35.05 -14.00 10.75
C THR A 53 -34.26 -13.37 11.91
N LEU A 54 -33.58 -14.21 12.71
CA LEU A 54 -32.77 -13.75 13.84
C LEU A 54 -31.50 -13.05 13.34
N LEU A 55 -30.86 -13.60 12.31
CA LEU A 55 -29.69 -12.98 11.71
C LEU A 55 -30.01 -11.62 11.06
N ARG A 56 -31.14 -11.48 10.37
CA ARG A 56 -31.61 -10.19 9.83
C ARG A 56 -31.87 -9.17 10.95
N GLY A 57 -32.35 -9.62 12.12
CA GLY A 57 -32.46 -8.78 13.31
C GLY A 57 -31.12 -8.20 13.77
N CYS A 58 -30.03 -8.94 13.59
CA CYS A 58 -28.65 -8.53 13.92
C CYS A 58 -27.80 -8.17 12.68
N GLN A 59 -28.42 -7.83 11.54
CA GLN A 59 -27.71 -7.66 10.27
C GLN A 59 -26.55 -6.67 10.38
N LYS A 60 -26.79 -5.47 10.90
CA LYS A 60 -25.78 -4.40 10.97
C LYS A 60 -24.50 -4.79 11.72
N PRO A 61 -24.53 -5.25 13.00
CA PRO A 61 -23.32 -5.64 13.72
C PRO A 61 -22.61 -6.83 13.06
N ILE A 62 -23.37 -7.81 12.54
CA ILE A 62 -22.80 -8.95 11.82
C ILE A 62 -22.06 -8.49 10.57
N CYS A 63 -22.70 -7.65 9.75
CA CYS A 63 -22.11 -7.17 8.51
C CYS A 63 -20.90 -6.25 8.75
N ARG A 64 -20.94 -5.46 9.84
CA ARG A 64 -19.80 -4.63 10.24
C ARG A 64 -18.62 -5.50 10.63
N ALA A 65 -18.82 -6.46 11.53
CA ALA A 65 -17.74 -7.28 12.06
C ALA A 65 -17.07 -8.12 10.97
N LEU A 66 -17.84 -8.67 10.04
CA LEU A 66 -17.33 -9.60 9.03
C LEU A 66 -16.68 -8.90 7.82
N TRP A 67 -17.22 -7.76 7.35
CA TRP A 67 -16.76 -7.12 6.10
C TRP A 67 -16.18 -5.72 6.30
N GLY A 68 -16.53 -5.04 7.40
CA GLY A 68 -15.99 -3.73 7.78
C GLY A 68 -16.66 -2.56 7.07
N PHE A 69 -16.66 -1.38 7.69
CA PHE A 69 -17.26 -0.14 7.13
C PHE A 69 -16.22 0.91 6.73
N GLY A 70 -14.96 0.50 6.61
CA GLY A 70 -13.87 1.30 6.10
C GLY A 70 -12.98 1.83 7.21
N VAL A 71 -11.75 2.18 6.84
CA VAL A 71 -10.76 2.74 7.75
C VAL A 71 -10.40 4.13 7.23
N PRO A 72 -10.84 5.22 7.89
CA PRO A 72 -10.60 6.58 7.40
C PRO A 72 -9.13 6.91 7.12
N ASP A 73 -8.19 6.27 7.82
CA ASP A 73 -6.75 6.48 7.66
C ASP A 73 -6.12 5.75 6.47
N LEU A 74 -6.80 4.74 5.90
CA LEU A 74 -6.31 3.97 4.75
C LEU A 74 -7.19 4.12 3.51
N SER A 75 -8.50 4.11 3.71
CA SER A 75 -9.49 4.20 2.63
C SER A 75 -10.18 5.54 2.58
N GLY A 76 -9.79 6.51 3.40
CA GLY A 76 -10.34 7.86 3.43
C GLY A 76 -10.19 8.63 2.13
N ILE A 77 -11.04 9.64 1.91
CA ILE A 77 -11.02 10.45 0.67
C ILE A 77 -9.67 11.15 0.49
N GLY A 78 -9.14 11.82 1.51
CA GLY A 78 -7.87 12.54 1.37
C GLY A 78 -6.66 11.63 1.16
N VAL A 79 -6.62 10.46 1.82
CA VAL A 79 -5.55 9.47 1.59
C VAL A 79 -5.67 8.87 0.19
N THR A 80 -6.89 8.63 -0.29
CA THR A 80 -7.16 8.21 -1.67
C THR A 80 -6.61 9.21 -2.68
N ILE A 81 -6.85 10.51 -2.47
CA ILE A 81 -6.26 11.57 -3.29
C ILE A 81 -4.73 11.51 -3.20
N GLY A 82 -4.17 11.26 -2.02
CA GLY A 82 -2.72 11.06 -1.82
C GLY A 82 -2.16 9.92 -2.68
N TYR A 83 -2.84 8.76 -2.76
CA TYR A 83 -2.42 7.68 -3.66
C TYR A 83 -2.42 8.12 -5.12
N VAL A 84 -3.50 8.75 -5.59
CA VAL A 84 -3.62 9.22 -6.97
C VAL A 84 -2.56 10.27 -7.30
N LEU A 85 -2.33 11.23 -6.40
CA LEU A 85 -1.29 12.26 -6.54
C LEU A 85 0.10 11.63 -6.59
N SER A 86 0.39 10.68 -5.69
CA SER A 86 1.69 9.99 -5.67
C SER A 86 1.98 9.32 -7.02
N ILE A 87 1.01 8.59 -7.55
CA ILE A 87 1.12 7.88 -8.84
C ILE A 87 1.26 8.87 -10.01
N ALA A 88 0.43 9.91 -10.04
CA ALA A 88 0.41 10.89 -11.12
C ALA A 88 1.71 11.71 -11.17
N ILE A 89 2.18 12.20 -10.02
CA ILE A 89 3.40 13.01 -9.93
C ILE A 89 4.62 12.15 -10.28
N SER A 90 4.74 10.94 -9.73
CA SER A 90 5.84 10.01 -10.07
C SER A 90 5.90 9.74 -11.57
N THR A 91 4.77 9.32 -12.15
CA THR A 91 4.69 8.98 -13.57
C THR A 91 5.03 10.18 -14.45
N ALA A 92 4.47 11.35 -14.14
CA ALA A 92 4.71 12.57 -14.91
C ALA A 92 6.19 13.00 -14.83
N LEU A 93 6.75 13.12 -13.63
CA LEU A 93 8.14 13.57 -13.46
C LEU A 93 9.13 12.55 -14.06
N CYS A 94 8.95 11.26 -13.83
CA CYS A 94 9.82 10.23 -14.39
C CYS A 94 9.73 10.18 -15.93
N LEU A 95 8.55 10.32 -16.54
CA LEU A 95 8.45 10.40 -18.01
C LEU A 95 9.14 11.65 -18.55
N LEU A 96 8.92 12.81 -17.93
CA LEU A 96 9.57 14.06 -18.34
C LEU A 96 11.10 13.97 -18.26
N VAL A 97 11.63 13.31 -17.22
CA VAL A 97 13.07 13.06 -17.08
C VAL A 97 13.56 11.98 -18.05
N ALA A 98 12.77 10.93 -18.32
CA ALA A 98 13.13 9.86 -19.24
C ALA A 98 13.31 10.34 -20.68
N PHE A 99 12.44 11.25 -21.15
CA PHE A 99 12.56 11.84 -22.49
C PHE A 99 13.71 12.84 -22.63
N ARG A 100 14.29 13.31 -21.52
CA ARG A 100 15.47 14.17 -21.55
C ARG A 100 16.70 13.27 -21.75
N ARG A 101 17.50 13.56 -22.79
CA ARG A 101 18.80 12.90 -22.95
C ARG A 101 19.68 13.21 -21.72
N PRO A 102 20.28 12.18 -21.09
CA PRO A 102 21.33 12.42 -20.10
C PRO A 102 22.42 13.26 -20.77
N PRO A 103 23.13 14.11 -20.00
CA PRO A 103 24.26 14.83 -20.53
C PRO A 103 25.27 13.80 -21.05
N SER A 104 25.34 13.63 -22.37
CA SER A 104 26.41 12.84 -22.97
C SER A 104 27.72 13.45 -22.50
N ALA A 105 28.60 12.64 -21.91
CA ALA A 105 29.91 13.00 -21.38
C ALA A 105 30.90 13.43 -22.48
N SER A 106 30.45 14.27 -23.42
CA SER A 106 31.31 14.93 -24.39
C SER A 106 31.99 16.09 -23.67
N PRO A 107 33.33 16.09 -23.53
CA PRO A 107 34.09 17.10 -22.80
C PRO A 107 34.22 18.44 -23.55
N ALA A 108 33.25 18.80 -24.41
CA ALA A 108 33.39 19.92 -25.33
C ALA A 108 32.44 21.08 -25.00
N SER A 109 33.06 22.19 -24.57
CA SER A 109 32.55 23.56 -24.41
C SER A 109 31.86 23.90 -23.09
N GLU A 110 32.69 24.46 -22.21
CA GLU A 110 32.46 24.83 -20.82
C GLU A 110 31.72 26.17 -20.65
N THR A 111 30.86 26.57 -21.60
CA THR A 111 30.27 27.93 -21.59
C THR A 111 28.80 28.00 -21.95
N GLU A 112 28.16 26.87 -22.23
CA GLU A 112 26.73 26.87 -22.56
C GLU A 112 25.90 26.76 -21.27
N THR A 113 25.30 27.88 -20.90
CA THR A 113 24.30 28.03 -19.83
C THR A 113 23.33 26.86 -19.85
N ARG A 114 23.48 25.92 -18.91
CA ARG A 114 22.59 24.77 -18.77
C ARG A 114 21.14 25.28 -18.73
N PRO A 115 20.22 24.71 -19.53
CA PRO A 115 18.84 25.17 -19.55
C PRO A 115 18.21 24.94 -18.16
N PRO A 116 17.58 25.96 -17.55
CA PRO A 116 17.04 25.91 -16.18
C PRO A 116 16.08 24.74 -15.98
N SER A 117 15.38 24.32 -17.04
CA SER A 117 14.40 23.24 -17.00
C SER A 117 14.93 21.85 -16.61
N LYS A 118 16.23 21.55 -16.73
CA LYS A 118 16.78 20.27 -16.24
C LYS A 118 16.91 20.27 -14.72
N SER A 119 17.37 21.39 -14.16
CA SER A 119 17.50 21.57 -12.71
C SER A 119 16.15 21.51 -12.02
N ILE A 120 15.12 22.12 -12.62
CA ILE A 120 13.75 22.13 -12.07
C ILE A 120 13.18 20.71 -11.93
N LEU A 121 13.29 19.87 -12.97
CA LEU A 121 12.71 18.51 -12.94
C LEU A 121 13.41 17.59 -11.95
N VAL A 122 14.74 17.66 -11.86
CA VAL A 122 15.52 16.84 -10.91
C VAL A 122 15.24 17.29 -9.47
N SER A 123 15.15 18.60 -9.22
CA SER A 123 14.75 19.12 -7.90
C SER A 123 13.34 18.67 -7.52
N GLY A 124 12.39 18.77 -8.45
CA GLY A 124 11.02 18.28 -8.26
C GLY A 124 10.96 16.78 -7.96
N LEU A 125 11.72 15.97 -8.71
CA LEU A 125 11.77 14.50 -8.50
C LEU A 125 12.38 14.13 -7.15
N SER A 126 13.44 14.86 -6.76
CA SER A 126 14.10 14.71 -5.46
C SER A 126 13.12 15.02 -4.31
N SER A 127 12.43 16.17 -4.38
CA SER A 127 11.43 16.57 -3.40
C SER A 127 10.25 15.59 -3.36
N TYR A 128 9.79 15.14 -4.54
CA TYR A 128 8.75 14.11 -4.65
C TYR A 128 9.15 12.82 -3.94
N PHE A 129 10.36 12.31 -4.17
CA PHE A 129 10.81 11.06 -3.56
C PHE A 129 10.81 11.14 -2.03
N GLU A 130 11.31 12.26 -1.48
CA GLU A 130 11.33 12.50 -0.04
C GLU A 130 9.90 12.58 0.54
N SER A 131 9.01 13.35 -0.08
CA SER A 131 7.59 13.41 0.31
C SER A 131 6.89 12.04 0.23
N ALA A 132 7.10 11.33 -0.88
CA ALA A 132 6.44 10.06 -1.17
C ALA A 132 6.93 8.96 -0.23
N VAL A 133 8.22 8.88 0.11
CA VAL A 133 8.72 7.83 1.01
C VAL A 133 8.18 8.01 2.43
N TYR A 134 8.05 9.25 2.91
CA TYR A 134 7.40 9.53 4.20
C TYR A 134 5.91 9.19 4.19
N PHE A 135 5.21 9.54 3.10
CA PHE A 135 3.82 9.14 2.91
C PHE A 135 3.68 7.61 2.96
N SER A 136 4.49 6.88 2.19
CA SER A 136 4.45 5.42 2.16
C SER A 136 4.80 4.82 3.52
N LEU A 137 5.81 5.34 4.23
CA LEU A 137 6.15 4.89 5.58
C LEU A 137 4.98 5.06 6.56
N ALA A 138 4.27 6.18 6.51
CA ALA A 138 3.07 6.38 7.32
C ALA A 138 1.97 5.35 6.99
N ILE A 139 1.77 5.03 5.71
CA ILE A 139 0.83 3.98 5.29
C ILE A 139 1.30 2.60 5.76
N GLN A 140 2.59 2.29 5.72
CA GLN A 140 3.12 1.03 6.25
C GLN A 140 2.86 0.90 7.75
N ILE A 141 3.08 1.96 8.52
CA ILE A 141 2.80 1.96 9.96
C ILE A 141 1.30 1.78 10.20
N ALA A 142 0.44 2.54 9.51
CA ALA A 142 -1.01 2.44 9.65
C ALA A 142 -1.52 1.01 9.34
N THR A 143 -1.05 0.41 8.25
CA THR A 143 -1.41 -0.96 7.87
C THR A 143 -0.93 -1.99 8.90
N ILE A 144 0.29 -1.85 9.45
CA ILE A 144 0.77 -2.69 10.57
C ILE A 144 -0.13 -2.55 11.79
N THR A 145 -0.51 -1.32 12.18
CA THR A 145 -1.35 -1.10 13.38
C THR A 145 -2.74 -1.70 13.26
N ILE A 146 -3.23 -1.94 12.04
CA ILE A 146 -4.52 -2.57 11.77
C ILE A 146 -4.36 -4.09 11.68
N LEU A 147 -3.33 -4.57 10.98
CA LEU A 147 -3.14 -6.01 10.77
C LEU A 147 -2.58 -6.73 12.01
N ALA A 148 -1.67 -6.12 12.75
CA ALA A 148 -1.00 -6.76 13.89
C ALA A 148 -1.93 -7.18 15.03
N PRO A 149 -2.87 -6.33 15.49
CA PRO A 149 -3.82 -6.77 16.52
C PRO A 149 -4.70 -7.93 16.07
N LYS A 150 -5.00 -7.99 14.76
CA LYS A 150 -5.80 -9.07 14.18
C LYS A 150 -5.03 -10.37 14.06
N ASP A 151 -3.81 -10.32 13.56
CA ASP A 151 -2.98 -11.51 13.36
C ASP A 151 -2.44 -12.07 14.69
N LEU A 152 -2.29 -11.24 15.73
CA LEU A 152 -1.87 -11.65 17.07
C LEU A 152 -3.04 -11.96 18.02
N GLU A 153 -4.29 -11.81 17.55
CA GLU A 153 -5.52 -12.02 18.35
C GLU A 153 -5.59 -11.21 19.66
N THR A 154 -4.84 -10.10 19.75
CA THR A 154 -4.67 -9.34 21.00
C THR A 154 -5.79 -8.34 21.27
N ALA A 155 -6.46 -7.83 20.23
CA ALA A 155 -7.51 -6.84 20.36
C ALA A 155 -8.84 -7.32 19.76
N PRO A 156 -10.00 -7.05 20.43
CA PRO A 156 -11.32 -7.19 19.83
C PRO A 156 -11.49 -6.08 18.80
N SER A 157 -10.90 -6.27 17.63
CA SER A 157 -10.95 -5.29 16.55
C SER A 157 -11.98 -5.77 15.53
N SER A 158 -12.97 -4.92 15.25
CA SER A 158 -14.04 -5.14 14.25
C SER A 158 -13.49 -5.03 12.82
N ILE A 159 -12.26 -5.50 12.58
CA ILE A 159 -11.60 -5.33 11.30
C ILE A 159 -12.15 -6.38 10.34
N GLY A 160 -12.94 -5.90 9.40
CA GLY A 160 -13.62 -6.74 8.43
C GLY A 160 -12.69 -7.24 7.33
N TYR A 161 -13.17 -8.27 6.62
CA TYR A 161 -12.45 -8.91 5.53
C TYR A 161 -11.94 -7.93 4.46
N TYR A 162 -12.77 -6.97 4.04
CA TYR A 162 -12.38 -6.00 3.01
C TYR A 162 -11.38 -4.96 3.51
N GLU A 163 -11.42 -4.59 4.78
CA GLU A 163 -10.46 -3.64 5.37
C GLU A 163 -9.05 -4.22 5.36
N ILE A 164 -8.93 -5.51 5.65
CA ILE A 164 -7.65 -6.22 5.63
C ILE A 164 -7.11 -6.28 4.19
N ARG A 165 -7.98 -6.55 3.21
CA ARG A 165 -7.58 -6.52 1.79
C ARG A 165 -7.14 -5.14 1.34
N ILE A 166 -7.89 -4.11 1.74
CA ILE A 166 -7.51 -2.71 1.47
C ILE A 166 -6.14 -2.42 2.08
N ALA A 167 -5.90 -2.78 3.34
CA ALA A 167 -4.63 -2.57 4.02
C ALA A 167 -3.43 -3.18 3.26
N GLY A 168 -3.57 -4.42 2.79
CA GLY A 168 -2.56 -5.05 1.93
C GLY A 168 -2.35 -4.27 0.63
N LEU A 169 -3.44 -3.96 -0.09
CA LEU A 169 -3.37 -3.27 -1.38
C LEU A 169 -2.72 -1.89 -1.26
N VAL A 170 -3.13 -1.07 -0.28
CA VAL A 170 -2.62 0.29 -0.14
C VAL A 170 -1.17 0.32 0.33
N SER A 171 -0.74 -0.68 1.11
CA SER A 171 0.68 -0.87 1.45
C SER A 171 1.52 -0.96 0.17
N THR A 172 1.21 -1.90 -0.72
CA THR A 172 1.96 -2.09 -1.97
C THR A 172 1.76 -0.95 -2.96
N LEU A 173 0.53 -0.41 -3.06
CA LEU A 173 0.20 0.73 -3.92
C LEU A 173 1.00 1.98 -3.56
N SER A 174 1.27 2.21 -2.27
CA SER A 174 2.08 3.35 -1.81
C SER A 174 3.57 3.22 -2.17
N LEU A 175 4.08 2.01 -2.36
CA LEU A 175 5.51 1.75 -2.64
C LEU A 175 5.86 1.78 -4.12
N LEU A 176 4.95 1.34 -5.00
CA LEU A 176 5.20 1.27 -6.43
C LEU A 176 5.68 2.60 -7.06
N PRO A 177 5.10 3.76 -6.71
CA PRO A 177 5.55 5.05 -7.25
C PRO A 177 6.99 5.44 -6.88
N LEU A 178 7.62 4.77 -5.89
CA LEU A 178 9.00 5.06 -5.46
C LEU A 178 10.07 4.34 -6.31
N LEU A 179 9.71 3.25 -7.01
CA LEU A 179 10.67 2.38 -7.69
C LEU A 179 11.39 3.07 -8.84
N THR A 180 10.68 3.85 -9.66
CA THR A 180 11.31 4.53 -10.80
C THR A 180 12.08 5.80 -10.40
N PRO A 181 11.53 6.69 -9.54
CA PRO A 181 12.25 7.86 -9.06
C PRO A 181 13.59 7.55 -8.41
N VAL A 182 13.68 6.48 -7.60
CA VAL A 182 14.95 6.13 -6.94
C VAL A 182 16.03 5.84 -8.00
N ILE A 183 15.76 5.02 -9.02
CA ILE A 183 16.73 4.75 -10.10
C ILE A 183 17.15 6.02 -10.79
N VAL A 184 16.17 6.85 -11.18
CA VAL A 184 16.45 8.07 -11.92
C VAL A 184 17.32 9.01 -11.09
N LEU A 185 17.06 9.15 -9.79
CA LEU A 185 17.88 9.96 -8.89
C LEU A 185 19.28 9.37 -8.70
N LEU A 186 19.42 8.04 -8.58
CA LEU A 186 20.73 7.37 -8.48
C LEU A 186 21.60 7.63 -9.72
N LEU A 187 20.99 7.60 -10.92
CA LEU A 187 21.71 7.88 -12.17
C LEU A 187 22.15 9.35 -12.27
N TYR A 188 21.29 10.29 -11.86
CA TYR A 188 21.60 11.72 -11.94
C TYR A 188 22.61 12.19 -10.88
N ASP A 189 22.61 11.58 -9.69
CA ASP A 189 23.59 11.92 -8.64
C ASP A 189 25.02 11.52 -9.07
N HIS A 190 25.19 10.45 -9.85
CA HIS A 190 26.50 9.99 -10.35
C HIS A 190 27.15 10.99 -11.34
N ASP A 191 26.36 11.74 -12.11
CA ASP A 191 26.85 12.72 -13.10
C ASP A 191 27.26 14.07 -12.50
N TYR A 192 26.96 14.34 -11.22
CA TYR A 192 27.18 15.65 -10.60
C TYR A 192 28.58 15.82 -9.95
N GLU A 193 29.48 14.84 -10.04
CA GLU A 193 30.87 15.02 -9.58
C GLU A 193 31.85 15.53 -10.66
N PRO A 194 31.76 16.79 -11.14
CA PRO A 194 32.94 17.46 -11.66
C PRO A 194 33.29 18.69 -10.80
N HIS A 195 34.48 18.63 -10.20
CA HIS A 195 35.23 19.76 -9.64
C HIS A 195 34.72 20.40 -8.34
N GLN A 196 35.04 19.72 -7.24
CA GLN A 196 34.97 20.27 -5.89
C GLN A 196 36.20 21.15 -5.61
N ASN A 197 36.09 22.47 -5.78
CA ASN A 197 37.04 23.43 -5.22
C ASN A 197 36.40 24.67 -4.61
N THR A 198 35.07 24.76 -4.52
CA THR A 198 34.42 25.93 -3.90
C THR A 198 33.26 25.55 -2.97
N THR A 199 33.53 25.79 -1.68
CA THR A 199 32.63 25.90 -0.51
C THR A 199 32.22 24.62 0.27
N PRO A 200 32.38 24.61 1.61
CA PRO A 200 32.21 23.44 2.49
C PRO A 200 30.77 23.22 3.00
N PHE A 201 29.75 23.68 2.28
CA PHE A 201 28.36 23.38 2.68
C PHE A 201 27.98 21.94 2.27
N LYS A 202 28.31 20.99 3.17
CA LYS A 202 27.76 19.63 3.34
C LYS A 202 26.86 19.14 2.18
N LYS A 203 27.48 18.66 1.11
CA LYS A 203 26.79 17.90 0.03
C LYS A 203 26.95 16.38 0.19
N GLU A 204 27.53 15.95 1.30
CA GLU A 204 27.94 14.59 1.61
C GLU A 204 26.76 13.83 2.26
N ASN A 205 26.36 12.68 1.69
CA ASN A 205 25.44 11.66 2.25
C ASN A 205 23.94 11.64 1.86
N ARG A 206 23.47 12.35 0.82
CA ARG A 206 22.04 12.26 0.43
C ARG A 206 21.62 10.89 -0.14
N HIS A 207 22.47 10.28 -0.95
CA HIS A 207 22.22 8.98 -1.58
C HIS A 207 22.03 7.81 -0.57
N PRO A 208 22.95 7.56 0.38
CA PRO A 208 22.77 6.47 1.34
C PRO A 208 21.52 6.68 2.20
N TYR A 209 21.22 7.93 2.59
CA TYR A 209 20.02 8.24 3.35
C TYR A 209 18.72 7.86 2.62
N ARG A 210 18.59 8.18 1.33
CA ARG A 210 17.41 7.84 0.51
C ARG A 210 17.19 6.34 0.39
N LEU A 211 18.27 5.59 0.17
CA LEU A 211 18.21 4.14 0.13
C LEU A 211 17.86 3.56 1.50
N SER A 212 18.44 4.07 2.58
CA SER A 212 18.12 3.61 3.94
C SER A 212 16.64 3.82 4.29
N ILE A 213 16.08 5.01 4.03
CA ILE A 213 14.66 5.26 4.33
C ILE A 213 13.73 4.42 3.44
N LEU A 214 14.06 4.23 2.16
CA LEU A 214 13.34 3.30 1.28
C LEU A 214 13.41 1.87 1.82
N GLY A 215 14.59 1.44 2.26
CA GLY A 215 14.80 0.11 2.85
C GLY A 215 13.99 -0.13 4.11
N VAL A 216 13.97 0.84 5.04
CA VAL A 216 13.12 0.77 6.24
C VAL A 216 11.64 0.71 5.85
N THR A 217 11.22 1.50 4.86
CA THR A 217 9.83 1.53 4.40
C THR A 217 9.43 0.19 3.77
N VAL A 218 10.28 -0.40 2.92
CA VAL A 218 10.02 -1.71 2.31
C VAL A 218 10.09 -2.82 3.35
N LEU A 219 11.00 -2.75 4.32
CA LEU A 219 11.06 -3.71 5.43
C LEU A 219 9.77 -3.70 6.24
N ALA A 220 9.21 -2.52 6.54
CA ALA A 220 7.90 -2.42 7.19
C ALA A 220 6.79 -3.10 6.37
N SER A 221 6.86 -3.00 5.04
CA SER A 221 5.88 -3.65 4.15
C SER A 221 5.98 -5.17 4.12
N VAL A 222 7.13 -5.76 4.47
CA VAL A 222 7.29 -7.22 4.53
C VAL A 222 6.29 -7.83 5.50
N TYR A 223 6.01 -7.18 6.63
CA TYR A 223 4.98 -7.64 7.57
C TYR A 223 3.61 -7.73 6.88
N THR A 224 3.20 -6.67 6.18
CA THR A 224 1.92 -6.64 5.46
C THR A 224 1.85 -7.70 4.37
N PHE A 225 2.95 -7.91 3.64
CA PHE A 225 3.06 -8.95 2.62
C PHE A 225 2.94 -10.35 3.20
N LEU A 226 3.63 -10.64 4.31
CA LEU A 226 3.57 -11.93 4.98
C LEU A 226 2.18 -12.20 5.57
N SER A 227 1.57 -11.21 6.21
CA SER A 227 0.20 -11.29 6.74
C SER A 227 -0.80 -11.70 5.64
N GLN A 228 -0.70 -11.06 4.46
CA GLN A 228 -1.55 -11.41 3.32
C GLN A 228 -1.20 -12.78 2.75
N SER A 229 0.08 -13.13 2.62
CA SER A 229 0.51 -14.43 2.08
C SER A 229 0.02 -15.58 2.93
N ILE A 230 0.10 -15.45 4.26
CA ILE A 230 -0.47 -16.42 5.19
C ILE A 230 -1.97 -16.59 4.92
N ARG A 231 -2.71 -15.51 4.66
CA ARG A 231 -4.16 -15.61 4.38
C ARG A 231 -4.48 -16.26 3.03
N TYR A 232 -3.66 -16.04 2.01
CA TYR A 232 -3.86 -16.68 0.70
C TYR A 232 -3.49 -18.17 0.71
N TRP A 233 -2.57 -18.60 1.59
CA TRP A 233 -2.10 -19.98 1.65
C TRP A 233 -2.69 -20.79 2.80
N SER A 234 -3.17 -20.13 3.86
CA SER A 234 -3.87 -20.77 4.97
C SER A 234 -5.22 -21.29 4.51
N PRO A 235 -5.71 -22.40 5.08
CA PRO A 235 -7.12 -22.76 4.98
C PRO A 235 -8.00 -21.55 5.29
N SER A 236 -9.00 -21.30 4.44
CA SER A 236 -9.93 -20.21 4.70
C SER A 236 -10.76 -20.55 5.93
N THR A 237 -10.73 -19.66 6.91
CA THR A 237 -11.62 -19.73 8.09
C THR A 237 -13.06 -19.37 7.69
N LEU A 238 -13.19 -18.48 6.70
CA LEU A 238 -14.42 -18.13 6.01
C LEU A 238 -14.73 -19.21 4.98
N GLY A 239 -15.98 -19.69 4.87
CA GLY A 239 -16.38 -20.79 3.99
C GLY A 239 -16.16 -20.57 2.47
N ASP A 240 -15.46 -19.52 2.09
CA ASP A 240 -15.08 -19.19 0.73
C ASP A 240 -13.73 -19.87 0.42
N HIS A 241 -13.74 -20.89 -0.44
CA HIS A 241 -12.57 -21.69 -0.88
C HIS A 241 -12.02 -22.70 0.15
N LYS A 242 -12.72 -23.84 0.33
CA LYS A 242 -12.14 -25.04 0.96
C LYS A 242 -10.81 -25.40 0.27
N GLY A 243 -9.69 -25.24 0.96
CA GLY A 243 -8.51 -26.06 0.66
C GLY A 243 -8.83 -27.52 0.98
N ASP A 244 -8.33 -28.47 0.18
CA ASP A 244 -8.67 -29.91 0.21
C ASP A 244 -8.41 -30.65 1.56
N GLY A 245 -7.97 -29.96 2.61
CA GLY A 245 -7.78 -30.52 3.96
C GLY A 245 -8.10 -29.58 5.12
N GLY A 246 -8.72 -28.42 4.87
CA GLY A 246 -9.03 -27.43 5.90
C GLY A 246 -10.37 -27.70 6.60
N LYS A 247 -10.39 -27.67 7.94
CA LYS A 247 -11.63 -27.45 8.69
C LYS A 247 -12.00 -25.97 8.55
N THR A 248 -13.18 -25.68 8.00
CA THR A 248 -13.73 -24.33 8.00
C THR A 248 -14.56 -24.13 9.26
N ASP A 249 -14.39 -23.01 9.96
CA ASP A 249 -15.14 -22.73 11.19
C ASP A 249 -16.64 -22.52 10.91
N ILE A 250 -16.98 -22.10 9.68
CA ILE A 250 -18.35 -21.96 9.17
C ILE A 250 -18.51 -22.85 7.93
N SER A 251 -19.64 -23.55 7.82
CA SER A 251 -19.97 -24.36 6.63
C SER A 251 -20.25 -23.48 5.41
N THR A 252 -20.12 -24.04 4.21
CA THR A 252 -20.41 -23.32 2.96
C THR A 252 -21.86 -22.84 2.88
N GLU A 253 -22.80 -23.59 3.48
CA GLU A 253 -24.22 -23.22 3.55
C GLU A 253 -24.45 -22.05 4.52
N GLU A 254 -23.91 -22.13 5.74
CA GLU A 254 -23.95 -21.04 6.73
C GLU A 254 -23.33 -19.75 6.18
N TRP A 255 -22.22 -19.86 5.44
CA TRP A 255 -21.57 -18.73 4.78
C TRP A 255 -22.45 -18.10 3.70
N GLY A 256 -23.13 -18.93 2.89
CA GLY A 256 -24.09 -18.47 1.88
C GLY A 256 -25.25 -17.69 2.51
N VAL A 257 -25.73 -18.11 3.68
CA VAL A 257 -26.77 -17.39 4.44
C VAL A 257 -26.26 -16.03 4.91
N LEU A 258 -25.08 -15.98 5.55
CA LEU A 258 -24.46 -14.72 5.98
C LEU A 258 -24.22 -13.75 4.81
N TRP A 259 -23.73 -14.29 3.69
CA TRP A 259 -23.58 -13.53 2.46
C TRP A 259 -24.90 -12.96 1.97
N ASN A 260 -25.96 -13.77 1.89
CA ASN A 260 -27.28 -13.33 1.47
C ASN A 260 -27.88 -12.27 2.40
N ILE A 261 -27.61 -12.33 3.69
CA ILE A 261 -28.08 -11.31 4.65
C ILE A 261 -27.36 -9.98 4.43
N CYS A 262 -26.07 -9.98 4.14
CA CYS A 262 -25.31 -8.75 3.98
C CYS A 262 -25.33 -8.16 2.56
N PHE A 263 -25.48 -9.01 1.54
CA PHE A 263 -25.42 -8.63 0.12
C PHE A 263 -26.64 -9.03 -0.71
N GLY A 264 -27.57 -9.85 -0.20
CA GLY A 264 -28.70 -10.35 -1.00
C GLY A 264 -29.65 -9.25 -1.48
N ASP A 265 -29.78 -8.18 -0.70
CA ASP A 265 -30.62 -7.02 -1.05
C ASP A 265 -29.84 -5.96 -1.87
N LEU A 266 -28.54 -6.17 -2.09
CA LEU A 266 -27.72 -5.31 -2.93
C LEU A 266 -27.85 -5.77 -4.39
N GLU A 267 -28.52 -4.97 -5.22
CA GLU A 267 -28.40 -5.03 -6.69
C GLU A 267 -26.97 -4.62 -7.18
N GLY A 268 -26.08 -4.36 -6.23
CA GLY A 268 -24.74 -3.84 -6.42
C GLY A 268 -23.66 -4.90 -6.61
N PRO A 269 -22.42 -4.45 -6.83
CA PRO A 269 -21.33 -5.30 -7.28
C PRO A 269 -20.75 -6.18 -6.18
N SER A 270 -21.01 -7.48 -6.19
CA SER A 270 -20.10 -8.42 -5.52
C SER A 270 -18.80 -8.53 -6.31
N PHE A 271 -17.67 -8.73 -5.63
CA PHE A 271 -16.46 -9.20 -6.31
C PHE A 271 -16.75 -10.58 -6.92
N THR A 272 -16.43 -10.74 -8.20
CA THR A 272 -16.40 -12.05 -8.84
C THR A 272 -15.17 -12.82 -8.36
N ALA A 273 -15.24 -14.16 -8.38
CA ALA A 273 -14.08 -15.00 -8.04
C ALA A 273 -12.84 -14.68 -8.90
N GLY A 274 -13.05 -14.37 -10.19
CA GLY A 274 -11.98 -13.97 -11.10
C GLY A 274 -11.30 -12.67 -10.71
N GLU A 275 -12.06 -11.66 -10.28
CA GLU A 275 -11.53 -10.40 -9.76
C GLU A 275 -10.73 -10.61 -8.47
N HIS A 276 -11.21 -11.47 -7.56
CA HIS A 276 -10.47 -11.81 -6.33
C HIS A 276 -9.10 -12.43 -6.60
N ILE A 277 -9.05 -13.40 -7.51
CA ILE A 277 -7.82 -14.10 -7.90
C ILE A 277 -6.87 -13.13 -8.61
N THR A 278 -7.39 -12.36 -9.57
CA THR A 278 -6.59 -11.44 -10.37
C THR A 278 -5.99 -10.33 -9.52
N LEU A 279 -6.79 -9.72 -8.64
CA LEU A 279 -6.32 -8.69 -7.71
C LEU A 279 -5.27 -9.24 -6.73
N GLY A 280 -5.47 -10.47 -6.24
CA GLY A 280 -4.49 -11.15 -5.40
C GLY A 280 -3.16 -11.40 -6.13
N ALA A 281 -3.22 -11.89 -7.37
CA ALA A 281 -2.04 -12.11 -8.19
C ALA A 281 -1.26 -10.80 -8.44
N PHE A 282 -1.93 -9.73 -8.86
CA PHE A 282 -1.29 -8.42 -9.05
C PHE A 282 -0.65 -7.90 -7.76
N HIS A 283 -1.34 -8.02 -6.63
CA HIS A 283 -0.82 -7.60 -5.33
C HIS A 283 0.45 -8.37 -4.95
N MET A 284 0.44 -9.69 -5.07
CA MET A 284 1.61 -10.52 -4.77
C MET A 284 2.78 -10.22 -5.72
N THR A 285 2.52 -10.14 -7.02
CA THR A 285 3.55 -9.81 -8.01
C THR A 285 4.16 -8.44 -7.74
N ALA A 286 3.34 -7.41 -7.49
CA ALA A 286 3.84 -6.08 -7.19
C ALA A 286 4.68 -6.05 -5.90
N SER A 287 4.24 -6.75 -4.85
CA SER A 287 4.98 -6.83 -3.58
C SER A 287 6.34 -7.50 -3.75
N ILE A 288 6.38 -8.63 -4.47
CA ILE A 288 7.63 -9.34 -4.80
C ILE A 288 8.57 -8.43 -5.61
N VAL A 289 8.04 -7.74 -6.62
CA VAL A 289 8.82 -6.80 -7.43
C VAL A 289 9.41 -5.70 -6.55
N VAL A 290 8.63 -5.06 -5.67
CA VAL A 290 9.10 -4.01 -4.75
C VAL A 290 10.23 -4.53 -3.85
N VAL A 291 10.06 -5.70 -3.24
CA VAL A 291 11.06 -6.30 -2.34
C VAL A 291 12.33 -6.67 -3.07
N LEU A 292 12.24 -7.39 -4.20
CA LEU A 292 13.42 -7.80 -4.97
C LEU A 292 14.16 -6.60 -5.54
N PHE A 293 13.43 -5.64 -6.08
CA PHE A 293 13.98 -4.41 -6.63
C PHE A 293 14.75 -3.61 -5.57
N THR A 294 14.13 -3.38 -4.41
CA THR A 294 14.76 -2.62 -3.33
C THR A 294 15.94 -3.37 -2.73
N SER A 295 15.84 -4.69 -2.60
CA SER A 295 16.94 -5.53 -2.12
C SER A 295 18.15 -5.47 -3.07
N ALA A 296 17.90 -5.49 -4.39
CA ALA A 296 18.97 -5.35 -5.38
C ALA A 296 19.73 -4.02 -5.27
N LEU A 297 19.05 -2.94 -4.86
CA LEU A 297 19.68 -1.63 -4.62
C LEU A 297 20.41 -1.56 -3.27
N LEU A 298 19.90 -2.22 -2.23
CA LEU A 298 20.44 -2.14 -0.87
C LEU A 298 21.63 -3.07 -0.61
N VAL A 299 21.63 -4.27 -1.18
CA VAL A 299 22.66 -5.29 -0.90
C VAL A 299 24.08 -4.76 -1.15
N PRO A 300 24.41 -4.10 -2.28
CA PRO A 300 25.75 -3.56 -2.51
C PRO A 300 26.16 -2.54 -1.44
N VAL A 301 25.23 -1.66 -1.03
CA VAL A 301 25.49 -0.62 -0.03
C VAL A 301 25.76 -1.24 1.34
N VAL A 302 24.93 -2.19 1.77
CA VAL A 302 25.07 -2.84 3.08
C VAL A 302 26.36 -3.62 3.14
N VAL A 303 26.68 -4.42 2.12
CA VAL A 303 27.90 -5.25 2.20
C VAL A 303 29.17 -4.40 2.11
N ARG A 304 29.17 -3.33 1.32
CA ARG A 304 30.29 -2.38 1.33
C ARG A 304 30.51 -1.78 2.72
N ARG A 305 29.44 -1.38 3.40
CA ARG A 305 29.53 -0.87 4.78
C ARG A 305 30.03 -1.92 5.78
N VAL A 306 29.61 -3.17 5.64
CA VAL A 306 30.10 -4.26 6.50
C VAL A 306 31.58 -4.55 6.22
N ALA A 307 32.02 -4.51 4.96
CA ALA A 307 33.44 -4.68 4.61
C ALA A 307 34.29 -3.54 5.18
N GLU A 308 33.84 -2.28 5.07
CA GLU A 308 34.51 -1.11 5.64
C GLU A 308 34.63 -1.20 7.17
N LEU A 309 33.64 -1.78 7.86
CA LEU A 309 33.70 -1.98 9.32
C LEU A 309 34.68 -3.09 9.70
N ASN A 310 34.71 -4.19 8.97
CA ASN A 310 35.62 -5.30 9.26
C ASN A 310 37.09 -4.92 9.01
N GLU A 311 37.39 -4.14 7.96
CA GLU A 311 38.75 -3.65 7.72
C GLU A 311 39.27 -2.78 8.86
N HIS A 312 38.39 -2.10 9.60
CA HIS A 312 38.80 -1.29 10.75
C HIS A 312 39.10 -2.14 11.99
N ASP A 313 38.41 -3.27 12.16
CA ASP A 313 38.65 -4.20 13.28
C ASP A 313 39.94 -5.03 13.06
N ASP A 314 40.28 -5.37 11.81
CA ASP A 314 41.49 -6.13 11.46
C ASP A 314 42.79 -5.31 11.66
N GLU A 315 42.73 -3.98 11.58
CA GLU A 315 43.89 -3.11 11.89
C GLU A 315 44.24 -3.10 13.39
N ASP A 316 43.30 -3.49 14.27
CA ASP A 316 43.51 -3.57 15.72
C ASP A 316 43.88 -4.99 16.21
N GLU A 317 43.72 -6.03 15.37
CA GLU A 317 43.96 -7.44 15.70
C GLU A 317 45.10 -8.08 14.87
N GLU A 318 46.29 -7.46 14.87
CA GLU A 318 47.55 -8.12 14.43
C GLU A 318 47.93 -9.29 15.37
N ALA A 319 47.25 -10.44 15.34
CA ALA A 319 47.78 -11.75 15.76
C ALA A 319 46.76 -12.90 15.64
N GLY A 320 46.56 -13.45 14.43
CA GLY A 320 45.91 -14.76 14.31
C GLY A 320 45.43 -15.11 12.91
N GLU A 321 46.27 -15.75 12.11
CA GLU A 321 45.91 -16.32 10.81
C GLU A 321 44.90 -17.48 10.98
N GLU A 322 43.60 -17.18 11.01
CA GLU A 322 42.56 -18.14 10.61
C GLU A 322 41.68 -17.50 9.53
N GLU A 323 42.04 -17.77 8.29
CA GLU A 323 41.38 -17.32 7.07
C GLU A 323 39.96 -17.94 6.99
N THR A 324 38.94 -17.19 7.42
CA THR A 324 37.56 -17.68 7.50
C THR A 324 36.89 -17.74 6.12
N GLU A 325 36.56 -18.95 5.69
CA GLU A 325 35.90 -19.32 4.42
C GLU A 325 34.54 -18.62 4.19
N THR A 326 33.92 -18.08 5.24
CA THR A 326 32.66 -17.31 5.19
C THR A 326 32.77 -16.00 4.40
N THR A 327 33.97 -15.41 4.29
CA THR A 327 34.22 -14.18 3.53
C THR A 327 34.01 -14.36 2.01
N GLY A 328 34.21 -15.58 1.49
CA GLY A 328 34.14 -15.87 0.06
C GLY A 328 32.72 -15.81 -0.53
N PHE A 329 31.70 -16.22 0.23
CA PHE A 329 30.32 -16.24 -0.24
C PHE A 329 29.72 -14.83 -0.33
N GLY A 330 29.92 -14.00 0.70
CA GLY A 330 29.48 -12.60 0.70
C GLY A 330 30.08 -11.81 -0.46
N ARG A 331 31.41 -11.94 -0.67
CA ARG A 331 32.11 -11.27 -1.76
C ARG A 331 31.58 -11.69 -3.15
N ARG A 332 31.17 -12.96 -3.33
CA ARG A 332 30.54 -13.44 -4.57
C ARG A 332 29.16 -12.82 -4.80
N ILE A 333 28.31 -12.73 -3.77
CA ILE A 333 26.98 -12.11 -3.88
C ILE A 333 27.11 -10.62 -4.22
N VAL A 334 28.02 -9.91 -3.56
CA VAL A 334 28.28 -8.48 -3.87
C VAL A 334 28.72 -8.31 -5.31
N ALA A 335 29.74 -9.05 -5.73
CA ALA A 335 30.26 -8.93 -7.08
C ALA A 335 29.18 -9.28 -8.14
N PHE A 336 28.23 -10.16 -7.83
CA PHE A 336 27.10 -10.47 -8.70
C PHE A 336 26.06 -9.34 -8.73
N THR A 337 25.68 -8.81 -7.56
CA THR A 337 24.69 -7.75 -7.43
C THR A 337 25.19 -6.44 -8.01
N GLU A 338 26.43 -6.03 -7.72
CA GLU A 338 27.06 -4.86 -8.32
C GLU A 338 27.13 -4.96 -9.85
N ARG A 339 27.52 -6.13 -10.39
CA ARG A 339 27.52 -6.34 -11.84
C ARG A 339 26.12 -6.22 -12.44
N SER A 340 25.09 -6.69 -11.73
CA SER A 340 23.70 -6.63 -12.19
C SER A 340 23.15 -5.20 -12.15
N VAL A 341 23.41 -4.48 -11.05
CA VAL A 341 23.03 -3.07 -10.89
C VAL A 341 23.75 -2.20 -11.91
N LYS A 342 25.06 -2.41 -12.12
CA LYS A 342 25.85 -1.68 -13.12
C LYS A 342 25.34 -1.91 -14.54
N ARG A 343 25.06 -3.16 -14.92
CA ARG A 343 24.46 -3.44 -16.25
C ARG A 343 23.09 -2.77 -16.40
N MET A 344 22.28 -2.81 -15.36
CA MET A 344 20.96 -2.18 -15.38
C MET A 344 21.10 -0.65 -15.46
N SER A 345 22.02 -0.04 -14.74
CA SER A 345 22.27 1.40 -14.81
C SER A 345 22.75 1.81 -16.19
N GLU A 346 23.72 1.10 -16.77
CA GLU A 346 24.21 1.33 -18.14
C GLU A 346 23.06 1.23 -19.16
N LEU A 347 22.24 0.17 -19.08
CA LEU A 347 21.08 0.01 -19.97
C LEU A 347 20.05 1.14 -19.84
N VAL A 348 19.78 1.59 -18.62
CA VAL A 348 18.81 2.65 -18.34
C VAL A 348 19.34 4.03 -18.75
N GLU A 349 20.64 4.27 -18.56
CA GLU A 349 21.31 5.51 -18.94
C GLU A 349 21.34 5.68 -20.47
N GLU A 350 21.80 4.67 -21.19
CA GLU A 350 21.97 4.74 -22.65
C GLU A 350 20.63 4.70 -23.40
N ASN A 351 19.65 3.95 -22.88
CA ASN A 351 18.42 3.67 -23.61
C ASN A 351 17.19 4.37 -23.02
N VAL A 352 16.70 5.40 -23.72
CA VAL A 352 15.43 6.10 -23.39
C VAL A 352 14.27 5.10 -23.25
N TRP A 353 14.22 4.07 -24.08
CA TRP A 353 13.15 3.07 -24.02
C TRP A 353 13.22 2.21 -22.77
N ALA A 354 14.41 1.95 -22.22
CA ALA A 354 14.54 1.25 -20.94
C ALA A 354 13.96 2.09 -19.79
N ARG A 355 14.22 3.41 -19.77
CA ARG A 355 13.60 4.34 -18.80
C ARG A 355 12.08 4.38 -18.92
N VAL A 356 11.57 4.55 -20.13
CA VAL A 356 10.13 4.57 -20.39
C VAL A 356 9.50 3.23 -20.00
N PHE A 357 10.14 2.10 -20.33
CA PHE A 357 9.68 0.77 -19.97
C PHE A 357 9.55 0.60 -18.45
N LEU A 358 10.54 1.06 -17.67
CA LEU A 358 10.47 1.01 -16.20
C LEU A 358 9.29 1.80 -15.64
N VAL A 359 9.02 3.00 -16.16
CA VAL A 359 7.85 3.79 -15.76
C VAL A 359 6.54 3.08 -16.14
N VAL A 360 6.47 2.55 -17.35
CA VAL A 360 5.27 1.84 -17.85
C VAL A 360 5.00 0.57 -17.05
N VAL A 361 6.01 -0.21 -16.71
CA VAL A 361 5.85 -1.42 -15.88
C VAL A 361 5.31 -1.05 -14.49
N ALA A 362 5.90 -0.04 -13.84
CA ALA A 362 5.41 0.43 -12.54
C ALA A 362 3.94 0.89 -12.64
N PHE A 363 3.61 1.70 -13.65
CA PHE A 363 2.25 2.18 -13.88
C PHE A 363 1.25 1.04 -14.16
N CYS A 364 1.63 0.06 -15.00
CA CYS A 364 0.80 -1.10 -15.32
C CYS A 364 0.55 -2.00 -14.10
N LEU A 365 1.46 -2.06 -13.12
CA LEU A 365 1.22 -2.76 -11.86
C LEU A 365 0.31 -1.94 -10.93
N THR A 366 0.44 -0.61 -10.93
CA THR A 366 -0.35 0.28 -10.08
C THR A 366 -1.83 0.35 -10.50
N VAL A 367 -2.14 0.43 -11.80
CA VAL A 367 -3.51 0.65 -12.27
C VAL A 367 -4.50 -0.43 -11.81
N PRO A 368 -4.22 -1.74 -11.95
CA PRO A 368 -5.11 -2.79 -11.46
C PRO A 368 -5.28 -2.76 -9.94
N LEU A 369 -4.24 -2.40 -9.18
CA LEU A 369 -4.31 -2.29 -7.73
C LEU A 369 -5.17 -1.11 -7.29
N LEU A 370 -5.02 0.03 -7.96
CA LEU A 370 -5.84 1.23 -7.72
C LEU A 370 -7.31 0.97 -8.07
N TRP A 371 -7.57 0.29 -9.19
CA TRP A 371 -8.91 -0.16 -9.55
C TRP A 371 -9.50 -1.10 -8.49
N GLY A 372 -8.74 -2.10 -8.05
CA GLY A 372 -9.17 -3.03 -7.00
C GLY A 372 -9.44 -2.34 -5.67
N PHE A 373 -8.64 -1.33 -5.31
CA PHE A 373 -8.87 -0.48 -4.14
C PHE A 373 -10.20 0.29 -4.24
N PHE A 374 -10.46 1.00 -5.35
CA PHE A 374 -11.72 1.71 -5.56
C PHE A 374 -12.91 0.76 -5.52
N ARG A 375 -12.77 -0.41 -6.15
CA ARG A 375 -13.80 -1.45 -6.16
C ARG A 375 -14.14 -1.94 -4.75
N LEU A 376 -13.15 -2.17 -3.91
CA LEU A 376 -13.37 -2.56 -2.51
C LEU A 376 -14.06 -1.45 -1.72
N ARG A 377 -13.67 -0.20 -1.93
CA ARG A 377 -14.30 0.97 -1.30
C ARG A 377 -15.76 1.13 -1.70
N ASP A 378 -16.09 0.93 -2.97
CA ASP A 378 -17.48 1.00 -3.46
C ASP A 378 -18.36 -0.09 -2.83
N ILE A 379 -17.80 -1.29 -2.65
CA ILE A 379 -18.49 -2.42 -2.03
C ILE A 379 -18.74 -2.16 -0.55
N GLN A 380 -17.73 -1.69 0.18
CA GLN A 380 -17.90 -1.31 1.59
C GLN A 380 -18.91 -0.17 1.76
N THR A 381 -18.91 0.80 0.83
CA THR A 381 -19.88 1.90 0.84
C THR A 381 -21.29 1.38 0.63
N SER A 382 -21.48 0.51 -0.37
CA SER A 382 -22.79 -0.10 -0.68
C SER A 382 -23.29 -0.95 0.49
N LEU A 383 -22.40 -1.76 1.08
CA LEU A 383 -22.70 -2.56 2.25
C LEU A 383 -23.12 -1.69 3.45
N ALA A 384 -22.33 -0.66 3.77
CA ALA A 384 -22.64 0.24 4.89
C ALA A 384 -24.01 0.90 4.71
N LEU A 385 -24.34 1.33 3.49
CA LEU A 385 -25.65 1.93 3.20
C LEU A 385 -26.80 0.91 3.30
N ALA A 386 -26.63 -0.31 2.78
CA ALA A 386 -27.66 -1.35 2.81
C ALA A 386 -28.06 -1.75 4.24
N VAL A 387 -27.11 -1.72 5.18
CA VAL A 387 -27.38 -2.07 6.59
C VAL A 387 -27.75 -0.86 7.46
N GLY A 388 -28.06 0.29 6.85
CA GLY A 388 -28.44 1.52 7.57
C GLY A 388 -27.27 2.12 8.38
N GLY A 389 -26.04 1.93 7.92
CA GLY A 389 -24.83 2.58 8.42
C GLY A 389 -24.34 3.72 7.52
N SER A 390 -23.21 4.29 7.89
CA SER A 390 -22.45 5.25 7.08
C SER A 390 -21.07 4.68 6.80
N TYR A 391 -20.55 4.93 5.59
CA TYR A 391 -19.18 4.56 5.24
C TYR A 391 -18.20 5.53 5.91
N GLU A 392 -17.41 5.04 6.87
CA GLU A 392 -16.51 5.87 7.68
C GLU A 392 -15.38 6.48 6.82
N GLY A 393 -15.03 5.85 5.70
CA GLY A 393 -14.03 6.38 4.76
C GLY A 393 -14.45 7.66 4.02
N ASN A 394 -15.64 8.20 4.25
CA ASN A 394 -16.05 9.51 3.74
C ASN A 394 -15.76 10.68 4.69
N ASP A 395 -15.39 10.40 5.93
CA ASP A 395 -15.13 11.44 6.93
C ASP A 395 -13.73 12.02 6.75
N TRP A 396 -13.59 13.35 6.85
CA TRP A 396 -12.28 14.02 6.75
C TRP A 396 -11.56 14.01 8.10
N GLY A 397 -10.39 13.38 8.13
CA GLY A 397 -9.48 13.40 9.29
C GLY A 397 -8.22 14.24 9.06
N PHE A 398 -7.45 14.47 10.12
CA PHE A 398 -6.14 15.12 10.04
C PHE A 398 -5.19 14.38 9.09
N GLY A 399 -5.12 13.04 9.18
CA GLY A 399 -4.28 12.20 8.32
C GLY A 399 -4.59 12.38 6.82
N GLN A 400 -5.86 12.57 6.48
CA GLN A 400 -6.30 12.81 5.10
C GLN A 400 -5.84 14.16 4.54
N ILE A 401 -5.85 15.21 5.35
CA ILE A 401 -5.32 16.52 4.95
C ILE A 401 -3.80 16.44 4.78
N MET A 402 -3.12 15.78 5.73
CA MET A 402 -1.67 15.60 5.68
C MET A 402 -1.23 14.77 4.48
N ALA A 403 -2.00 13.76 4.07
CA ALA A 403 -1.73 12.95 2.87
C ALA A 403 -1.69 13.76 1.58
N ILE A 404 -2.40 14.89 1.51
CA ILE A 404 -2.35 15.81 0.37
C ILE A 404 -1.22 16.82 0.57
N ALA A 405 -1.12 17.40 1.76
CA ALA A 405 -0.16 18.46 2.09
C ALA A 405 1.30 17.99 1.96
N VAL A 406 1.58 16.70 2.18
CA VAL A 406 2.92 16.12 2.07
C VAL A 406 3.55 16.31 0.69
N PHE A 407 2.75 16.49 -0.37
CA PHE A 407 3.23 16.72 -1.74
C PHE A 407 3.42 18.21 -2.09
N SER A 408 3.04 19.14 -1.22
CA SER A 408 3.26 20.58 -1.45
C SER A 408 4.73 20.99 -1.66
N PRO A 409 5.74 20.38 -1.01
CA PRO A 409 7.15 20.71 -1.26
C PRO A 409 7.58 20.48 -2.70
N VAL A 410 6.93 19.56 -3.44
CA VAL A 410 7.27 19.28 -4.84
C VAL A 410 7.06 20.51 -5.71
N GLY A 411 5.88 21.14 -5.58
CA GLY A 411 5.56 22.36 -6.31
C GLY A 411 6.41 23.55 -5.86
N ALA A 412 6.64 23.67 -4.55
CA ALA A 412 7.44 24.76 -3.98
C ALA A 412 8.89 24.72 -4.47
N GLU A 413 9.54 23.55 -4.46
CA GLU A 413 10.92 23.37 -4.95
C GLU A 413 11.02 23.65 -6.46
N MET A 414 10.05 23.18 -7.24
CA MET A 414 10.03 23.46 -8.68
C MET A 414 9.85 24.95 -8.99
N LEU A 415 9.02 25.66 -8.20
CA LEU A 415 8.81 27.10 -8.34
C LEU A 415 10.01 27.93 -7.86
N PHE A 416 10.72 27.48 -6.82
CA PHE A 416 11.89 28.18 -6.29
C PHE A 416 13.09 28.12 -7.26
N VAL A 417 13.22 27.01 -8.01
CA VAL A 417 14.28 26.82 -8.99
C VAL A 417 13.96 27.48 -10.35
N TRP A 418 12.67 27.77 -10.62
CA TRP A 418 12.22 28.46 -11.83
C TRP A 418 12.48 29.96 -11.74
#